data_AF-A0AAX2UIB9-F1
#
_entry.id   AF-A0AAX2UIB9-F1
#
_cell.length_a   1.000
_cell.length_b   1.000
_cell.length_c   1.000
_cell.angle_alpha   90.00
_cell.angle_beta   90.00
_cell.angle_gamma   90.00
#
_symmetry.space_group_name_H-M   'P 1'
#
loop_
_entity.id
_entity.type
_entity.pdbx_description
1 polymer ?
#
loop_
_entity_poly.entity_id
_entity_poly.type
_entity_poly.pdbx_seq_one_letter_code
_entity_poly.pdbx_strand_id
1 'polypeptide(L)'
;MSLKKIKETIFAYDKEVIDCKILRAKNIDIINSSIYLCGVKLQGSQELPNHPFFFGELDKEGNIKQEQPSYYFAPKDETLDKGKLTIYLHNLTLTL
;
A
#
# COMPACT_ATOMS: atom_id res chain seq x y z
N MET A 1 19.87 -20.43 8.93
CA MET A 1 19.41 -19.38 9.88
C MET A 1 18.41 -18.51 9.14
N SER A 2 17.18 -18.38 9.64
CA SER A 2 16.23 -17.42 9.07
C SER A 2 16.70 -16.01 9.43
N LEU A 3 17.11 -15.23 8.44
CA LEU A 3 17.44 -13.82 8.64
C LEU A 3 16.15 -13.11 9.06
N LYS A 4 16.09 -12.71 10.32
CA LYS A 4 14.94 -11.98 10.86
C LYS A 4 14.82 -10.67 10.07
N LYS A 5 13.71 -10.49 9.34
CA LYS A 5 13.47 -9.27 8.57
C LYS A 5 13.35 -8.07 9.52
N ILE A 6 13.83 -6.92 9.08
CA ILE A 6 13.84 -5.67 9.85
C ILE A 6 12.49 -4.98 9.69
N LYS A 7 11.84 -4.58 10.78
CA LYS A 7 10.61 -3.77 10.73
C LYS A 7 10.98 -2.31 10.85
N GLU A 8 10.47 -1.46 9.95
CA GLU A 8 10.76 -0.02 9.96
C GLU A 8 9.48 0.83 9.90
N THR A 9 9.65 2.13 10.15
CA THR A 9 8.67 3.15 9.81
C THR A 9 9.21 3.95 8.64
N ILE A 10 8.50 3.92 7.52
CA ILE A 10 8.89 4.58 6.28
C ILE A 10 8.02 5.82 6.11
N PHE A 11 8.66 6.98 5.95
CA PHE A 11 7.98 8.23 5.63
C PHE A 11 8.23 8.55 4.16
N ALA A 12 7.16 8.86 3.45
CA ALA A 12 7.22 9.41 2.10
C ALA A 12 6.45 10.74 2.08
N TYR A 13 7.02 11.70 1.36
CA TYR A 13 6.49 13.02 1.12
C TYR A 13 6.09 13.19 -0.36
N ASP A 14 5.58 14.38 -0.70
CA ASP A 14 5.19 14.69 -2.07
C ASP A 14 6.33 14.44 -3.06
N LYS A 15 6.02 13.77 -4.17
CA LYS A 15 6.96 13.36 -5.25
C LYS A 15 8.07 12.39 -4.85
N GLU A 16 8.04 11.82 -3.65
CA GLU A 16 8.95 10.74 -3.28
C GLU A 16 8.46 9.37 -3.78
N VAL A 17 9.40 8.51 -4.14
CA VAL A 17 9.13 7.16 -4.64
C VAL A 17 9.52 6.15 -3.57
N ILE A 18 8.57 5.31 -3.16
CA ILE A 18 8.85 4.13 -2.33
C ILE A 18 9.11 2.94 -3.25
N ASP A 19 10.38 2.55 -3.40
CA ASP A 19 10.74 1.36 -4.17
C ASP A 19 10.79 0.11 -3.28
N CYS A 20 9.76 -0.73 -3.39
CA CYS A 20 9.66 -2.00 -2.67
C CYS A 20 10.80 -2.99 -2.99
N LYS A 21 11.44 -2.93 -4.17
CA LYS A 21 12.59 -3.78 -4.52
C LYS A 21 13.82 -3.37 -3.72
N ILE A 22 14.04 -2.06 -3.57
CA ILE A 22 15.13 -1.52 -2.73
C ILE A 22 14.90 -1.88 -1.26
N LEU A 23 13.68 -1.76 -0.75
CA LEU A 23 13.36 -2.12 0.64
C LEU A 23 13.57 -3.61 0.92
N ARG A 24 13.17 -4.49 -0.01
CA ARG A 24 13.46 -5.94 0.09
C ARG A 24 14.96 -6.23 0.08
N ALA A 25 15.73 -5.56 -0.78
CA ALA A 25 17.19 -5.72 -0.82
C ALA A 25 17.87 -5.29 0.50
N LYS A 26 17.28 -4.32 1.21
CA LYS A 26 17.68 -3.91 2.57
C LYS A 26 17.19 -4.84 3.68
N ASN A 27 16.56 -5.97 3.34
CA ASN A 27 15.98 -6.93 4.27
C ASN A 27 14.87 -6.35 5.18
N ILE A 28 14.16 -5.34 4.67
CA ILE A 28 13.02 -4.71 5.37
C ILE A 28 11.75 -5.55 5.12
N ASP A 29 11.00 -5.80 6.20
CA ASP A 29 9.71 -6.46 6.18
C ASP A 29 8.60 -5.49 5.77
N ILE A 30 8.36 -5.37 4.48
CA ILE A 30 7.35 -4.44 3.94
C ILE A 30 5.93 -4.77 4.45
N ILE A 31 5.63 -6.04 4.75
CA ILE A 31 4.31 -6.47 5.20
C ILE A 31 4.02 -5.97 6.62
N ASN A 32 5.03 -6.02 7.50
CA ASN A 32 4.89 -5.67 8.91
C ASN A 32 5.46 -4.30 9.26
N SER A 33 5.99 -3.55 8.29
CA SER A 33 6.47 -2.18 8.46
C SER A 33 5.33 -1.18 8.30
N SER A 34 5.45 -0.02 8.95
CA SER A 34 4.46 1.05 8.80
C SER A 34 4.92 2.04 7.73
N ILE A 35 4.04 2.39 6.80
CA ILE A 35 4.30 3.40 5.78
C ILE A 35 3.42 4.61 6.06
N TYR A 36 4.02 5.80 6.04
CA TYR A 36 3.35 7.08 6.17
C TYR A 36 3.53 7.89 4.90
N LEU A 37 2.43 8.35 4.29
CA LEU A 37 2.44 9.26 3.15
C LEU A 37 1.96 10.64 3.61
N CYS A 38 2.79 11.68 3.49
CA CYS A 38 2.48 13.05 3.93
C CYS A 38 1.93 13.11 5.37
N GLY A 39 2.49 12.29 6.27
CA GLY A 39 2.08 12.20 7.68
C GLY A 39 0.86 11.30 7.94
N VAL A 40 0.24 10.73 6.90
CA VAL A 40 -0.89 9.80 7.03
C VAL A 40 -0.37 8.37 7.03
N LYS A 41 -0.65 7.60 8.08
CA LYS A 41 -0.35 6.16 8.12
C LYS A 41 -1.22 5.42 7.11
N LEU A 42 -0.57 4.69 6.20
CA LEU A 42 -1.25 3.75 5.31
C LEU A 42 -1.59 2.48 6.11
N GLN A 43 -2.87 2.13 6.13
CA GLN A 43 -3.35 0.92 6.82
C GLN A 43 -3.22 -0.28 5.87
N GLY A 44 -2.67 -1.38 6.41
CA GLY A 44 -2.71 -2.71 5.81
C GLY A 44 -4.13 -3.17 5.50
N SER A 45 -4.35 -4.00 4.46
CA SER A 45 -5.44 -4.99 4.57
C SER A 45 -4.95 -6.40 4.32
N GLN A 46 -5.79 -7.36 4.69
CA GLN A 46 -5.63 -8.71 4.17
C GLN A 46 -5.75 -8.65 2.65
N GLU A 47 -4.70 -9.08 1.95
CA GLU A 47 -4.75 -9.29 0.50
C GLU A 47 -5.95 -10.20 0.23
N LEU A 48 -6.92 -9.69 -0.53
CA LEU A 48 -8.00 -10.53 -1.02
C LEU A 48 -7.42 -11.38 -2.16
N PRO A 49 -7.69 -12.69 -2.24
CA PRO A 49 -7.14 -13.56 -3.28
C PRO A 49 -7.38 -13.05 -4.71
N ASN A 50 -8.46 -12.30 -4.91
CA ASN A 50 -8.88 -11.76 -6.19
C ASN A 50 -8.41 -10.30 -6.40
N HIS A 51 -7.90 -9.65 -5.36
CA HIS A 51 -7.38 -8.28 -5.38
C HIS A 51 -6.09 -8.19 -4.56
N PRO A 52 -5.00 -8.79 -5.05
CA PRO A 52 -3.73 -8.89 -4.32
C PRO A 52 -3.03 -7.55 -4.09
N PHE A 53 -3.56 -6.46 -4.66
CA PHE A 53 -3.01 -5.11 -4.51
C PHE A 53 -3.98 -4.13 -3.84
N PHE A 54 -4.89 -4.66 -3.02
CA PHE A 54 -5.82 -3.89 -2.22
C PHE A 54 -5.35 -3.78 -0.76
N PHE A 55 -5.42 -2.57 -0.23
CA PHE A 55 -5.13 -2.22 1.16
C PHE A 55 -6.24 -1.30 1.70
N GLY A 56 -7.21 -1.89 2.40
CA GLY A 56 -8.26 -1.19 3.16
C GLY A 56 -9.31 -2.14 3.75
N GLU A 57 -10.32 -1.60 4.41
CA GLU A 57 -11.50 -2.38 4.80
C GLU A 57 -12.58 -2.29 3.72
N LEU A 58 -13.27 -3.39 3.46
CA LEU A 58 -14.50 -3.37 2.65
C LEU A 58 -15.71 -3.11 3.53
N ASP A 59 -16.71 -2.43 2.97
CA ASP A 59 -18.05 -2.37 3.56
C ASP A 59 -18.83 -3.67 3.29
N LYS A 60 -20.09 -3.71 3.74
CA LYS A 60 -20.96 -4.89 3.58
C LYS A 60 -21.34 -5.18 2.12
N GLU A 61 -21.14 -4.21 1.23
CA GLU A 61 -21.46 -4.27 -0.19
C GLU A 61 -20.22 -4.64 -1.02
N GLY A 62 -19.05 -4.75 -0.38
CA GLY A 62 -17.79 -5.07 -1.03
C GLY A 62 -17.08 -3.85 -1.62
N ASN A 63 -17.53 -2.64 -1.31
CA ASN A 63 -16.85 -1.41 -1.71
C ASN A 63 -15.77 -1.03 -0.70
N ILE A 64 -14.76 -0.31 -1.16
CA ILE A 64 -13.67 0.20 -0.32
C ILE A 64 -14.23 1.28 0.62
N LYS A 65 -14.09 1.10 1.94
CA LYS A 65 -14.44 2.15 2.91
C LYS A 65 -13.54 3.37 2.70
N GLN A 66 -14.15 4.52 2.44
CA GLN A 66 -13.43 5.79 2.23
C GLN A 66 -13.33 6.65 3.50
N GLU A 67 -13.95 6.20 4.59
CA GLU A 67 -13.89 6.82 5.92
C GLU A 67 -12.49 6.73 6.54
N GLN A 68 -11.68 5.77 6.10
CA GLN A 68 -10.31 5.54 6.54
C GLN A 68 -9.35 5.55 5.35
N PRO A 69 -8.08 5.97 5.53
CA PRO A 69 -7.07 5.93 4.48
C PRO A 69 -6.92 4.52 3.89
N SER A 70 -7.27 4.37 2.61
CA SER A 70 -7.22 3.09 1.89
C SER A 70 -6.57 3.30 0.52
N TYR A 71 -5.96 2.27 -0.05
CA TYR A 71 -5.47 2.34 -1.43
C TYR A 71 -5.78 1.07 -2.23
N TYR A 72 -5.92 1.28 -3.54
CA TYR A 72 -6.13 0.23 -4.53
C TYR A 72 -5.19 0.46 -5.70
N PHE A 73 -4.33 -0.52 -5.96
CA PHE A 73 -3.50 -0.51 -7.15
C PHE A 73 -4.12 -1.39 -8.23
N ALA A 74 -4.53 -0.77 -9.33
CA ALA A 74 -5.06 -1.43 -10.51
C ALA A 74 -3.92 -1.67 -11.51
N PRO A 75 -3.33 -2.88 -11.58
CA PRO A 75 -2.32 -3.17 -12.58
C PRO A 75 -2.92 -2.99 -13.99
N LYS A 76 -2.20 -2.30 -14.87
CA LYS A 76 -2.57 -2.15 -16.28
C LYS A 76 -2.18 -3.40 -17.08
N ASP A 77 -1.14 -4.08 -16.60
CA ASP A 77 -0.64 -5.36 -17.09
C ASP A 77 0.03 -6.05 -15.89
N GLU A 78 -0.47 -7.22 -15.47
CA GLU A 78 0.01 -7.96 -14.29
C GLU A 78 1.49 -8.35 -14.39
N THR A 79 2.05 -8.33 -15.61
CA THR A 79 3.43 -8.74 -15.88
C THR A 79 4.44 -7.59 -15.79
N LEU A 80 3.98 -6.33 -15.83
CA LEU A 80 4.86 -5.17 -16.01
C LEU A 80 5.05 -4.30 -14.76
N ASP A 81 4.47 -4.66 -13.61
CA ASP A 81 4.46 -3.84 -12.38
C ASP A 81 3.97 -2.37 -12.62
N LYS A 82 3.24 -2.14 -13.72
CA LYS A 82 2.73 -0.82 -14.12
C LYS A 82 1.23 -0.79 -13.92
N GLY A 83 0.75 0.14 -13.12
CA GLY A 83 -0.66 0.24 -12.77
C GLY A 83 -1.01 1.63 -12.27
N LYS A 84 -2.31 1.83 -12.08
CA LYS A 84 -2.88 3.04 -11.51
C LYS A 84 -3.02 2.85 -10.01
N LEU A 85 -2.38 3.69 -9.21
CA LEU A 85 -2.57 3.72 -7.77
C LEU A 85 -3.70 4.70 -7.44
N THR A 86 -4.75 4.22 -6.79
CA THR A 86 -5.84 5.06 -6.28
C THR A 86 -5.78 5.09 -4.76
N ILE A 87 -5.68 6.27 -4.18
CA ILE A 87 -5.64 6.49 -2.73
C ILE A 87 -6.92 7.21 -2.32
N TYR A 88 -7.63 6.64 -1.34
CA TYR A 88 -8.82 7.21 -0.72
C TYR A 88 -8.43 7.78 0.64
N LEU A 89 -8.71 9.07 0.88
CA LEU A 89 -8.39 9.77 2.12
C LEU A 89 -9.57 10.63 2.55
N HIS A 90 -10.38 10.16 3.52
CA HIS A 90 -11.53 10.92 4.05
C HIS A 90 -12.41 11.50 2.93
N ASN A 91 -12.88 10.65 2.02
CA ASN A 91 -13.67 11.00 0.81
C ASN A 91 -12.92 11.75 -0.31
N LEU A 92 -11.64 12.10 -0.13
CA LEU A 92 -10.80 12.57 -1.22
C LEU A 92 -10.22 11.39 -1.99
N THR A 93 -10.15 11.50 -3.31
CA THR A 93 -9.54 10.49 -4.17
C THR A 93 -8.33 11.09 -4.89
N LEU A 94 -7.16 10.50 -4.69
CA LEU A 94 -5.95 10.79 -5.45
C LEU A 94 -5.66 9.61 -6.40
N THR A 95 -5.41 9.92 -7.68
CA THR A 95 -5.00 8.94 -8.69
C THR A 95 -3.59 9.29 -9.16
N LEU A 96 -2.69 8.31 -9.13
CA LEU A 96 -1.31 8.39 -9.60
C LEU A 96 -1.06 7.40 -10.74
#